data_AF-A0A939EW68-F1
#
_entry.id   AF-A0A939EW68-F1
#
_cell.length_a   1.000
_cell.length_b   1.000
_cell.length_c   1.000
_cell.angle_alpha   90.00
_cell.angle_beta   90.00
_cell.angle_gamma   90.00
#
_symmetry.space_group_name_H-M   'P 1'
#
loop_
_entity.id
_entity.type
_entity.pdbx_description
1 polymer ?
#
loop_
_entity_poly.entity_id
_entity_poly.type
_entity_poly.pdbx_seq_one_letter_code
_entity_poly.pdbx_strand_id
1 'polypeptide(L)'
;MINASFEGTLYLSSLNLRLPIQRSYYQWQQQQDHRGRPSSKVRFGSLLIEVLANQAQLAELSQAASDPYVVLDGHAAYQRTDGQGTFINVWFREASLHRFTEYFDATGTNGTEPSWVVQFALAPQEMGRDSGGAGEFVMPAPGTHGLPVAVATAASALMQKLPVTDVELLFSNNTLIEIRNQIASGTIKREYPDLISAEEQAVIAFYTTGEGYRNFNLALRGEQPMTPFFTAQEKVLNAALDKLPKFQEWVVRGTGQSEVDRFKNAEVGDVLEYENFVSSSLEEVIADDFMYRKQGEYVLRIKSKTGVNITEMSMAKAEDEVLFKSKKSFKVTAKSYRPRFTEDDPLVKEIYLEEV
;
A
#
# COMPACT_ATOMS: atom_id res chain seq x y z
N MET A 1 37.72 3.01 9.04
CA MET A 1 36.61 3.28 8.10
C MET A 1 36.98 2.67 6.77
N ILE A 2 36.28 1.64 6.32
CA ILE A 2 36.42 1.13 4.95
C ILE A 2 35.37 1.88 4.14
N ASN A 3 35.79 2.92 3.41
CA ASN A 3 34.94 3.54 2.40
C ASN A 3 34.93 2.59 1.19
N ALA A 4 34.03 1.62 1.21
CA ALA A 4 33.76 0.83 0.01
C ALA A 4 32.88 1.70 -0.91
N SER A 5 33.43 2.12 -2.05
CA SER A 5 32.63 2.62 -3.16
C SER A 5 32.00 1.44 -3.89
N PHE A 6 30.73 1.57 -4.27
CA PHE A 6 30.01 0.55 -5.01
C PHE A 6 29.42 1.17 -6.27
N GLU A 7 29.38 0.40 -7.34
CA GLU A 7 28.69 0.75 -8.58
C GLU A 7 27.41 -0.08 -8.68
N GLY A 8 26.30 0.59 -8.96
CA GLY A 8 25.00 -0.06 -9.10
C GLY A 8 24.53 -0.05 -10.55
N THR A 9 23.92 -1.13 -11.01
CA THR A 9 23.22 -1.21 -12.29
C THR A 9 21.82 -1.76 -12.07
N LEU A 10 20.82 -1.04 -12.55
CA LEU A 10 19.44 -1.49 -12.64
C LEU A 10 19.22 -2.14 -14.00
N TYR A 11 18.70 -3.37 -14.00
CA TYR A 11 18.18 -4.04 -15.17
C TYR A 11 16.66 -4.11 -15.09
N LEU A 12 15.98 -3.48 -16.05
CA LEU A 12 14.53 -3.61 -16.25
C LEU A 12 14.31 -4.58 -17.40
N SER A 13 14.06 -5.84 -17.09
CA SER A 13 13.91 -6.91 -18.08
C SER A 13 12.69 -6.69 -18.99
N SER A 14 11.57 -6.19 -18.45
CA SER A 14 10.36 -5.89 -19.23
C SER A 14 10.59 -4.82 -20.31
N LEU A 15 11.54 -3.91 -20.09
CA LEU A 15 11.90 -2.84 -21.03
C LEU A 15 13.23 -3.12 -21.75
N ASN A 16 13.91 -4.21 -21.40
CA ASN A 16 15.28 -4.50 -21.83
C ASN A 16 16.26 -3.33 -21.58
N LEU A 17 16.09 -2.59 -20.48
CA LEU A 17 16.92 -1.44 -20.13
C LEU A 17 18.00 -1.78 -19.11
N ARG A 18 19.18 -1.18 -19.27
CA ARG A 18 20.29 -1.18 -18.31
C ARG A 18 20.64 0.26 -17.94
N LEU A 19 20.51 0.59 -16.66
CA LEU A 19 20.55 1.96 -16.17
C LEU A 19 21.56 2.06 -15.01
N PRO A 20 22.56 2.95 -15.08
CA PRO A 20 23.46 3.20 -13.97
C PRO A 20 22.70 3.77 -12.77
N ILE A 21 22.85 3.14 -11.60
CA ILE A 21 22.23 3.60 -10.35
C ILE A 21 23.11 4.68 -9.73
N GLN A 22 22.53 5.85 -9.47
CA GLN A 22 23.15 6.90 -8.65
C GLN A 22 22.85 6.68 -7.17
N ARG A 23 21.58 6.39 -6.86
CA ARG A 23 21.11 6.15 -5.50
C ARG A 23 20.03 5.09 -5.49
N SER A 24 20.01 4.28 -4.45
CA SER A 24 19.00 3.23 -4.30
C SER A 24 18.73 2.95 -2.84
N TYR A 25 17.46 2.80 -2.50
CA TYR A 25 17.00 2.35 -1.20
C TYR A 25 15.98 1.24 -1.41
N TYR A 26 16.11 0.18 -0.63
CA TYR A 26 15.14 -0.91 -0.65
C TYR A 26 14.71 -1.24 0.78
N GLN A 27 13.45 -1.63 0.93
CA GLN A 27 12.89 -2.12 2.18
C GLN A 27 11.93 -3.26 1.87
N TRP A 28 11.95 -4.30 2.70
CA TRP A 28 11.01 -5.41 2.59
C TRP A 28 10.74 -6.06 3.94
N GLN A 29 9.66 -6.83 4.02
CA GLN A 29 9.36 -7.65 5.19
C GLN A 29 9.82 -9.08 4.97
N GLN A 30 10.80 -9.53 5.76
CA GLN A 30 11.32 -10.88 5.67
C GLN A 30 10.36 -11.85 6.39
N GLN A 31 9.58 -12.60 5.62
CA GLN A 31 8.73 -13.66 6.18
C GLN A 31 9.59 -14.77 6.77
N GLN A 32 9.14 -15.34 7.89
CA GLN A 32 9.75 -16.52 8.48
C GLN A 32 8.88 -17.74 8.19
N ASP A 33 9.51 -18.89 7.93
CA ASP A 33 8.78 -20.15 7.84
C ASP A 33 8.23 -20.58 9.22
N HIS A 34 7.46 -21.67 9.25
CA HIS A 34 6.92 -22.27 10.48
C HIS A 34 7.97 -22.67 11.52
N ARG A 35 9.27 -22.57 11.22
CA ARG A 35 10.41 -22.85 12.10
C ARG A 35 11.21 -21.58 12.44
N GLY A 36 10.70 -20.39 12.11
CA GLY A 36 11.37 -19.11 12.36
C GLY A 36 12.54 -18.83 11.41
N ARG A 37 12.70 -19.62 10.33
CA ARG A 37 13.80 -19.42 9.37
C ARG A 37 13.39 -18.37 8.34
N PRO A 38 14.26 -17.43 7.99
CA PRO A 38 13.97 -16.48 6.93
C PRO A 38 13.62 -17.20 5.62
N SER A 39 12.45 -16.89 5.05
CA SER A 39 12.07 -17.30 3.71
C SER A 39 13.02 -16.65 2.69
N SER A 40 13.50 -17.43 1.73
CA SER A 40 14.28 -16.92 0.59
C SER A 40 13.39 -16.16 -0.40
N LYS A 41 12.07 -16.34 -0.33
CA LYS A 41 11.08 -15.55 -1.08
C LYS A 41 10.54 -14.47 -0.16
N VAL A 42 10.82 -13.22 -0.51
CA VAL A 42 10.29 -12.06 0.18
C VAL A 42 9.09 -11.56 -0.63
N ARG A 43 7.99 -11.26 0.05
CA ARG A 43 6.77 -10.72 -0.55
C ARG A 43 6.56 -9.33 0.02
N PHE A 44 6.22 -8.39 -0.85
CA PHE A 44 5.97 -6.99 -0.54
C PHE A 44 7.20 -6.21 -0.06
N GLY A 45 7.44 -5.08 -0.71
CA GLY A 45 8.47 -4.14 -0.34
C GLY A 45 8.52 -2.98 -1.31
N SER A 46 9.45 -2.07 -1.08
CA SER A 46 9.62 -0.88 -1.91
C SER A 46 11.06 -0.76 -2.36
N LEU A 47 11.22 -0.29 -3.59
CA LEU A 47 12.51 -0.01 -4.19
C LEU A 47 12.46 1.40 -4.78
N LEU A 48 13.16 2.33 -4.11
CA LEU A 48 13.37 3.68 -4.61
C LEU A 48 14.71 3.71 -5.33
N ILE A 49 14.70 4.05 -6.60
CA ILE A 49 15.92 4.13 -7.41
C ILE A 49 16.01 5.50 -8.09
N GLU A 50 17.22 6.02 -8.11
CA GLU A 50 17.66 7.11 -8.97
C GLU A 50 18.70 6.57 -9.95
N VAL A 51 18.45 6.78 -11.25
CA VAL A 51 19.32 6.34 -12.33
C VAL A 51 19.71 7.46 -13.26
N LEU A 52 20.80 7.25 -14.01
CA LEU A 52 21.11 8.02 -15.21
C LEU A 52 20.45 7.36 -16.43
N ALA A 53 19.82 8.18 -17.26
CA ALA A 53 19.23 7.77 -18.53
C ALA A 53 19.71 8.67 -19.67
N ASN A 54 19.93 8.09 -20.84
CA ASN A 54 20.03 8.86 -22.08
C ASN A 54 18.63 9.21 -22.62
N GLN A 55 18.55 10.05 -23.66
CA GLN A 55 17.28 10.51 -24.21
C GLN A 55 16.35 9.37 -24.68
N ALA A 56 16.89 8.29 -25.23
CA ALA A 56 16.10 7.15 -25.70
C ALA A 56 15.55 6.33 -24.51
N GLN A 57 16.42 6.06 -23.53
CA GLN A 57 16.04 5.37 -22.29
C GLN A 57 15.01 6.17 -21.49
N LEU A 58 15.13 7.50 -21.47
CA LEU A 58 14.14 8.39 -20.85
C LEU A 58 12.78 8.22 -21.52
N ALA A 59 12.71 8.25 -22.85
CA ALA A 59 11.45 8.11 -23.57
C ALA A 59 10.73 6.77 -23.24
N GLU A 60 11.47 5.67 -23.17
CA GLU A 60 10.92 4.36 -22.78
C GLU A 60 10.43 4.36 -21.32
N LEU A 61 11.20 4.94 -20.41
CA LEU A 61 10.83 5.05 -19.00
C LEU A 61 9.60 5.96 -18.79
N SER A 62 9.54 7.10 -19.47
CA SER A 62 8.41 8.03 -19.39
C SER A 62 7.15 7.43 -20.03
N GLN A 63 7.29 6.64 -21.09
CA GLN A 63 6.17 5.87 -21.65
C GLN A 63 5.66 4.82 -20.66
N ALA A 64 6.56 4.04 -20.04
CA ALA A 64 6.20 3.09 -19.00
C ALA A 64 5.48 3.79 -17.84
N ALA A 65 6.02 4.91 -17.36
CA ALA A 65 5.43 5.67 -16.26
C ALA A 65 4.06 6.30 -16.59
N SER A 66 3.75 6.50 -17.87
CA SER A 66 2.44 7.02 -18.31
C SER A 66 1.34 5.95 -18.33
N ASP A 67 1.70 4.67 -18.25
CA ASP A 67 0.75 3.56 -18.22
C ASP A 67 0.52 3.10 -16.76
N PRO A 68 -0.68 3.34 -16.18
CA PRO A 68 -0.99 2.96 -14.81
C PRO A 68 -1.04 1.44 -14.59
N TYR A 69 -1.02 0.65 -15.66
CA TYR A 69 -1.00 -0.82 -15.62
C TYR A 69 0.36 -1.41 -15.99
N VAL A 70 1.40 -0.59 -16.17
CA VAL A 70 2.73 -1.12 -16.47
C VAL A 70 3.22 -1.98 -15.31
N VAL A 71 3.76 -3.13 -15.65
CA VAL A 71 4.33 -4.08 -14.71
C VAL A 71 5.78 -4.33 -15.11
N LEU A 72 6.70 -4.08 -14.18
CA LEU A 72 8.13 -4.13 -14.40
C LEU A 72 8.77 -5.28 -13.64
N ASP A 73 9.55 -6.09 -14.35
CA ASP A 73 10.40 -7.12 -13.80
C ASP A 73 11.86 -6.70 -13.94
N GLY A 74 12.67 -6.99 -12.94
CA GLY A 74 14.06 -6.56 -12.99
C GLY A 74 14.90 -6.93 -11.78
N HIS A 75 16.12 -6.39 -11.78
CA HIS A 75 17.00 -6.48 -10.63
C HIS A 75 17.97 -5.31 -10.56
N ALA A 76 18.38 -4.96 -9.34
CA ALA A 76 19.45 -4.01 -9.07
C ALA A 76 20.68 -4.77 -8.57
N ALA A 77 21.76 -4.72 -9.35
CA ALA A 77 23.04 -5.34 -9.02
C ALA A 77 24.02 -4.29 -8.47
N TYR A 78 24.60 -4.56 -7.31
CA TYR A 78 25.59 -3.70 -6.65
C TYR A 78 26.95 -4.41 -6.64
N GLN A 79 27.92 -3.82 -7.32
CA GLN A 79 29.26 -4.35 -7.49
C GLN A 79 30.26 -3.51 -6.70
N ARG A 80 31.32 -4.16 -6.21
CA ARG A 80 32.44 -3.45 -5.59
C ARG A 80 33.31 -2.84 -6.70
N THR A 81 33.75 -1.60 -6.51
CA THR A 81 34.67 -0.90 -7.44
C THR A 81 36.04 -1.55 -7.54
N ASP A 82 36.41 -2.43 -6.59
CA ASP A 82 37.66 -3.19 -6.59
C ASP A 82 37.64 -4.44 -7.49
N GLY A 83 36.53 -4.69 -8.21
CA GLY A 83 36.40 -5.81 -9.14
C GLY A 83 36.19 -7.18 -8.49
N GLN A 84 35.99 -7.25 -7.16
CA GLN A 84 35.80 -8.51 -6.41
C GLN A 84 34.38 -9.12 -6.58
N GLY A 85 33.62 -8.73 -7.61
CA GLY A 85 32.31 -9.28 -7.96
C GLY A 85 31.10 -8.56 -7.33
N THR A 86 29.90 -9.06 -7.68
CA THR A 86 28.61 -8.54 -7.18
C THR A 86 28.47 -8.83 -5.69
N PHE A 87 28.30 -7.79 -4.90
CA PHE A 87 28.13 -7.89 -3.45
C PHE A 87 26.67 -8.21 -3.09
N ILE A 88 25.72 -7.56 -3.77
CA ILE A 88 24.29 -7.69 -3.53
C ILE A 88 23.55 -7.66 -4.86
N ASN A 89 22.62 -8.59 -5.06
CA ASN A 89 21.61 -8.48 -6.10
C ASN A 89 20.22 -8.38 -5.46
N VAL A 90 19.45 -7.37 -5.82
CA VAL A 90 18.06 -7.20 -5.39
C VAL A 90 17.16 -7.44 -6.59
N TRP A 91 16.48 -8.58 -6.63
CA TRP A 91 15.55 -8.91 -7.70
C TRP A 91 14.13 -8.51 -7.31
N PHE A 92 13.31 -8.22 -8.32
CA PHE A 92 11.90 -7.88 -8.16
C PHE A 92 11.07 -8.36 -9.34
N ARG A 93 9.80 -8.64 -9.07
CA ARG A 93 8.80 -9.09 -10.03
C ARG A 93 7.50 -8.36 -9.82
N GLU A 94 6.79 -8.22 -10.93
CA GLU A 94 5.49 -7.61 -11.02
C GLU A 94 5.43 -6.24 -10.34
N ALA A 95 6.45 -5.41 -10.56
CA ALA A 95 6.56 -4.13 -9.88
C ALA A 95 5.75 -3.03 -10.59
N SER A 96 4.84 -2.41 -9.85
CA SER A 96 4.17 -1.19 -10.27
C SER A 96 5.07 0.04 -10.05
N LEU A 97 5.02 0.98 -10.99
CA LEU A 97 5.74 2.24 -10.92
C LEU A 97 4.83 3.32 -10.30
N HIS A 98 5.18 3.81 -9.10
CA HIS A 98 4.31 4.69 -8.31
C HIS A 98 4.72 6.16 -8.32
N ARG A 99 5.99 6.44 -8.63
CA ARG A 99 6.52 7.79 -8.72
C ARG A 99 7.47 7.83 -9.89
N PHE A 100 7.37 8.89 -10.68
CA PHE A 100 8.28 9.19 -11.76
C PHE A 100 8.66 10.66 -11.68
N THR A 101 9.94 10.96 -11.63
CA THR A 101 10.45 12.33 -11.68
C THR A 101 11.70 12.34 -12.55
N GLU A 102 11.72 13.19 -13.55
CA GLU A 102 12.88 13.41 -14.41
C GLU A 102 13.39 14.84 -14.22
N TYR A 103 14.72 15.00 -14.21
CA TYR A 103 15.35 16.30 -14.29
C TYR A 103 16.67 16.18 -15.06
N PHE A 104 17.07 17.28 -15.70
CA PHE A 104 18.32 17.33 -16.44
C PHE A 104 19.44 17.83 -15.55
N ASP A 105 20.46 16.99 -15.33
CA ASP A 105 21.68 17.40 -14.66
C ASP A 105 22.69 17.90 -15.70
N ALA A 106 22.71 19.22 -15.87
CA ALA A 106 23.63 19.89 -16.79
C ALA A 106 25.09 19.90 -16.29
N THR A 107 25.32 19.62 -15.00
CA THR A 107 26.63 19.73 -14.36
C THR A 107 27.38 18.42 -14.29
N GLY A 108 26.67 17.29 -14.32
CA GLY A 108 27.25 15.97 -14.17
C GLY A 108 27.62 15.69 -12.71
N THR A 109 26.70 15.08 -11.97
CA THR A 109 26.95 14.69 -10.58
C THR A 109 28.04 13.61 -10.54
N ASN A 110 29.03 13.76 -9.66
CA ASN A 110 30.14 12.80 -9.48
C ASN A 110 31.05 12.55 -10.70
N GLY A 111 31.20 13.53 -11.61
CA GLY A 111 32.16 13.46 -12.71
C GLY A 111 31.69 12.69 -13.95
N THR A 112 30.39 12.43 -14.07
CA THR A 112 29.76 11.91 -15.31
C THR A 112 29.40 13.02 -16.28
N GLU A 113 29.18 12.69 -17.56
CA GLU A 113 28.66 13.63 -18.55
C GLU A 113 27.25 14.13 -18.19
N PRO A 114 26.81 15.29 -18.71
CA PRO A 114 25.43 15.76 -18.58
C PRO A 114 24.44 14.68 -18.97
N SER A 115 23.46 14.41 -18.11
CA SER A 115 22.54 13.28 -18.29
C SER A 115 21.17 13.58 -17.68
N TRP A 116 20.17 12.82 -18.13
CA TRP A 116 18.87 12.83 -17.47
C TRP A 116 18.94 11.98 -16.23
N VAL A 117 18.58 12.57 -15.11
CA VAL A 117 18.42 11.84 -13.85
C VAL A 117 16.95 11.51 -13.70
N VAL A 118 16.67 10.23 -13.50
CA VAL A 118 15.32 9.71 -13.35
C VAL A 118 15.20 9.06 -11.98
N GLN A 119 14.24 9.54 -11.20
CA GLN A 119 13.88 8.97 -9.92
C GLN A 119 12.53 8.27 -10.04
N PHE A 120 12.46 7.02 -9.62
CA PHE A 120 11.20 6.30 -9.54
C PHE A 120 11.12 5.33 -8.36
N ALA A 121 9.88 5.12 -7.91
CA ALA A 121 9.54 4.18 -6.85
C ALA A 121 8.81 2.97 -7.43
N LEU A 122 9.31 1.79 -7.10
CA LEU A 122 8.74 0.51 -7.49
C LEU A 122 8.15 -0.19 -6.26
N ALA A 123 6.93 -0.72 -6.40
CA ALA A 123 6.32 -1.61 -5.42
C ALA A 123 6.14 -3.02 -6.03
N PRO A 124 7.10 -3.91 -5.82
CA PRO A 124 7.01 -5.29 -6.31
C PRO A 124 6.08 -6.19 -5.49
N GLN A 125 5.33 -7.05 -6.21
CA GLN A 125 4.59 -8.15 -5.60
C GLN A 125 5.54 -9.21 -5.01
N GLU A 126 6.65 -9.48 -5.70
CA GLU A 126 7.72 -10.33 -5.18
C GLU A 126 9.07 -9.63 -5.31
N MET A 127 9.87 -9.64 -4.25
CA MET A 127 11.25 -9.17 -4.32
C MET A 127 12.16 -10.06 -3.49
N GLY A 128 13.46 -9.87 -3.59
CA GLY A 128 14.38 -10.61 -2.76
C GLY A 128 15.81 -10.14 -2.92
N ARG A 129 16.68 -10.71 -2.11
CA ARG A 129 18.10 -10.42 -2.12
C ARG A 129 18.90 -11.70 -2.19
N ASP A 130 19.85 -11.71 -3.13
CA ASP A 130 20.86 -12.75 -3.24
C ASP A 130 22.23 -12.16 -2.85
N SER A 131 22.97 -12.90 -2.02
CA SER A 131 24.39 -12.64 -1.75
C SER A 131 25.22 -13.28 -2.87
N GLY A 132 26.09 -12.52 -3.52
CA GLY A 132 26.71 -12.90 -4.78
C GLY A 132 27.67 -14.10 -4.71
N GLY A 133 27.50 -15.02 -5.65
CA GLY A 133 28.60 -15.70 -6.34
C GLY A 133 28.70 -15.12 -7.75
N ALA A 134 29.93 -15.02 -8.30
CA ALA A 134 30.18 -14.55 -9.65
C ALA A 134 29.61 -15.55 -10.68
N GLY A 135 28.39 -15.32 -11.15
CA GLY A 135 27.77 -16.06 -12.23
C GLY A 135 26.84 -15.17 -13.03
N GLU A 136 26.70 -15.43 -14.33
CA GLU A 136 25.63 -14.84 -15.14
C GLU A 136 24.28 -15.15 -14.50
N PHE A 137 23.45 -14.12 -14.34
CA PHE A 137 22.09 -14.27 -13.83
C PHE A 137 21.28 -15.14 -14.78
N VAL A 138 20.82 -16.30 -14.29
CA VAL A 138 19.91 -17.20 -15.01
C VAL A 138 18.52 -17.06 -14.39
N MET A 139 17.55 -16.67 -15.20
CA MET A 139 16.15 -16.54 -14.79
C MET A 139 15.62 -17.90 -14.29
N PRO A 140 14.99 -18.00 -13.10
CA PRO A 140 14.32 -19.23 -12.68
C PRO A 140 13.16 -19.56 -13.63
N ALA A 141 12.99 -20.84 -13.97
CA ALA A 141 11.89 -21.29 -14.82
C ALA A 141 10.51 -20.90 -14.23
N PRO A 142 9.50 -20.59 -15.07
CA PRO A 142 8.15 -20.29 -14.60
C PRO A 142 7.57 -21.46 -13.82
N GLY A 143 7.39 -21.28 -12.51
CA GLY A 143 6.73 -22.27 -11.66
C GLY A 143 5.22 -22.18 -11.83
N THR A 144 4.61 -23.23 -12.38
CA THR A 144 3.16 -23.45 -12.28
C THR A 144 2.83 -23.78 -10.83
N HIS A 145 2.15 -22.87 -10.12
CA HIS A 145 1.66 -23.13 -8.77
C HIS A 145 0.16 -22.88 -8.68
N GLY A 146 -0.54 -23.87 -8.13
CA GLY A 146 -1.99 -23.96 -8.05
C GLY A 146 -2.61 -22.95 -7.10
N LEU A 147 -3.92 -22.79 -7.28
CA LEU A 147 -4.79 -21.90 -6.52
C LEU A 147 -4.69 -22.16 -5.00
N PRO A 148 -4.74 -21.12 -4.16
CA PRO A 148 -4.85 -21.28 -2.71
C PRO A 148 -6.14 -22.05 -2.35
N VAL A 149 -5.99 -23.10 -1.53
CA VAL A 149 -7.14 -23.78 -0.92
C VAL A 149 -7.56 -22.98 0.31
N ALA A 150 -8.81 -22.51 0.31
CA ALA A 150 -9.41 -21.87 1.47
C ALA A 150 -9.56 -22.88 2.62
N VAL A 151 -8.94 -22.58 3.76
CA VAL A 151 -9.25 -23.30 5.01
C VAL A 151 -10.44 -22.60 5.65
N ALA A 152 -11.63 -23.08 5.31
CA ALA A 152 -12.85 -22.71 6.00
C ALA A 152 -12.78 -23.24 7.44
N THR A 153 -12.65 -22.34 8.41
CA THR A 153 -13.06 -22.63 9.80
C THR A 153 -14.35 -21.90 10.08
N ALA A 154 -15.28 -22.67 10.64
CA ALA A 154 -16.70 -22.38 10.71
C ALA A 154 -17.03 -21.11 11.50
N ALA A 155 -17.81 -20.23 10.88
CA ALA A 155 -18.76 -19.38 11.56
C ALA A 155 -20.10 -19.44 10.82
N SER A 156 -20.82 -20.55 11.01
CA SER A 156 -22.27 -20.57 10.85
C SER A 156 -22.85 -19.79 12.03
N ALA A 157 -22.95 -18.48 11.86
CA ALA A 157 -23.80 -17.62 12.66
C ALA A 157 -24.77 -16.94 11.69
N LEU A 158 -26.06 -16.98 12.04
CA LEU A 158 -27.18 -16.54 11.22
C LEU A 158 -26.86 -15.31 10.36
N MET A 159 -27.14 -15.37 9.05
CA MET A 159 -27.31 -14.18 8.22
C MET A 159 -28.42 -13.33 8.85
N GLN A 160 -28.03 -12.35 9.66
CA GLN A 160 -28.94 -11.30 10.08
C GLN A 160 -29.27 -10.50 8.81
N LYS A 161 -30.45 -10.75 8.22
CA LYS A 161 -30.92 -9.94 7.10
C LYS A 161 -31.00 -8.50 7.59
N LEU A 162 -30.29 -7.60 6.91
CA LEU A 162 -30.39 -6.16 7.15
C LEU A 162 -31.85 -5.72 7.05
N PRO A 163 -32.30 -4.73 7.83
CA PRO A 163 -33.65 -4.20 7.66
C PRO A 163 -33.79 -3.68 6.23
N VAL A 164 -34.83 -4.15 5.54
CA VAL A 164 -35.12 -3.79 4.14
C VAL A 164 -35.12 -2.27 3.94
N THR A 165 -35.55 -1.52 4.95
CA THR A 165 -35.58 -0.04 4.98
C THR A 165 -34.22 0.63 4.83
N ASP A 166 -33.14 0.04 5.38
CA ASP A 166 -31.80 0.65 5.35
C ASP A 166 -31.19 0.50 3.95
N VAL A 167 -31.40 -0.66 3.32
CA VAL A 167 -30.96 -0.94 1.96
C VAL A 167 -31.75 -0.08 0.96
N GLU A 168 -33.07 -0.02 1.08
CA GLU A 168 -33.92 0.83 0.22
C GLU A 168 -33.48 2.31 0.26
N LEU A 169 -33.14 2.81 1.46
CA LEU A 169 -32.67 4.18 1.63
C LEU A 169 -31.29 4.43 0.97
N LEU A 170 -30.38 3.46 1.03
CA LEU A 170 -29.07 3.58 0.40
C LEU A 170 -29.16 3.56 -1.12
N PHE A 171 -30.01 2.70 -1.68
CA PHE A 171 -30.20 2.59 -3.13
C PHE A 171 -31.21 3.61 -3.69
N SER A 172 -31.41 4.74 -3.00
CA SER A 172 -31.90 5.98 -3.62
C SER A 172 -30.76 6.84 -4.18
N ASN A 173 -29.50 6.49 -3.91
CA ASN A 173 -28.31 7.17 -4.43
C ASN A 173 -27.89 6.57 -5.78
N ASN A 174 -27.72 7.42 -6.80
CA ASN A 174 -27.42 6.99 -8.18
C ASN A 174 -26.08 6.25 -8.30
N THR A 175 -25.04 6.71 -7.59
CA THR A 175 -23.72 6.09 -7.59
C THR A 175 -23.77 4.68 -7.00
N LEU A 176 -24.47 4.49 -5.89
CA LEU A 176 -24.71 3.16 -5.30
C LEU A 176 -25.50 2.24 -6.23
N ILE A 177 -26.56 2.75 -6.87
CA ILE A 177 -27.33 2.00 -7.87
C ILE A 177 -26.42 1.53 -9.01
N GLU A 178 -25.59 2.43 -9.52
CA GLU A 178 -24.66 2.12 -10.62
C GLU A 178 -23.66 1.04 -10.22
N ILE A 179 -23.01 1.18 -9.06
CA ILE A 179 -22.08 0.17 -8.53
C ILE A 179 -22.77 -1.18 -8.38
N ARG A 180 -23.99 -1.23 -7.82
CA ARG A 180 -24.75 -2.49 -7.69
C ARG A 180 -25.04 -3.11 -9.05
N ASN A 181 -25.43 -2.31 -10.03
CA ASN A 181 -25.70 -2.79 -11.39
C ASN A 181 -24.42 -3.33 -12.05
N GLN A 182 -23.27 -2.69 -11.83
CA GLN A 182 -21.98 -3.17 -12.32
C GLN A 182 -21.55 -4.48 -11.66
N ILE A 183 -21.86 -4.69 -10.37
CA ILE A 183 -21.68 -5.99 -9.71
C ILE A 183 -22.61 -7.04 -10.31
N ALA A 184 -23.87 -6.70 -10.54
CA ALA A 184 -24.86 -7.60 -11.12
C ALA A 184 -24.54 -8.00 -12.57
N SER A 185 -23.97 -7.09 -13.37
CA SER A 185 -23.52 -7.37 -14.74
C SER A 185 -22.17 -8.10 -14.80
N GLY A 186 -21.46 -8.22 -13.67
CA GLY A 186 -20.11 -8.80 -13.60
C GLY A 186 -18.99 -7.86 -14.04
N THR A 187 -19.28 -6.58 -14.30
CA THR A 187 -18.26 -5.55 -14.57
C THR A 187 -17.36 -5.35 -13.35
N ILE A 188 -17.96 -5.31 -12.16
CA ILE A 188 -17.24 -5.42 -10.90
C ILE A 188 -17.35 -6.88 -10.45
N LYS A 189 -16.20 -7.52 -10.20
CA LYS A 189 -16.15 -8.91 -9.72
C LYS A 189 -16.84 -9.03 -8.37
N ARG A 190 -17.68 -10.05 -8.22
CA ARG A 190 -18.34 -10.37 -6.95
C ARG A 190 -17.36 -11.03 -6.00
N GLU A 191 -17.08 -10.39 -4.86
CA GLU A 191 -16.18 -10.92 -3.83
C GLU A 191 -16.94 -11.46 -2.62
N TYR A 192 -16.57 -12.65 -2.15
CA TYR A 192 -17.22 -13.33 -1.02
C TYR A 192 -18.77 -13.45 -1.15
N PRO A 193 -19.29 -13.98 -2.27
CA PRO A 193 -20.75 -14.09 -2.49
C PRO A 193 -21.48 -14.93 -1.44
N ASP A 194 -20.78 -15.85 -0.76
CA ASP A 194 -21.34 -16.68 0.31
C ASP A 194 -21.40 -15.96 1.67
N LEU A 195 -20.67 -14.85 1.85
CA LEU A 195 -20.56 -14.14 3.12
C LEU A 195 -21.36 -12.84 3.14
N ILE A 196 -21.34 -12.08 2.05
CA ILE A 196 -22.01 -10.77 1.94
C ILE A 196 -23.00 -10.76 0.77
N SER A 197 -23.92 -9.80 0.73
CA SER A 197 -24.78 -9.56 -0.45
C SER A 197 -24.14 -8.64 -1.49
N ALA A 198 -24.71 -8.57 -2.70
CA ALA A 198 -24.23 -7.63 -3.72
C ALA A 198 -24.39 -6.17 -3.28
N GLU A 199 -25.45 -5.86 -2.53
CA GLU A 199 -25.70 -4.56 -1.92
C GLU A 199 -24.63 -4.22 -0.86
N GLU A 200 -24.24 -5.19 -0.04
CA GLU A 200 -23.19 -5.01 0.96
C GLU A 200 -21.82 -4.75 0.30
N GLN A 201 -21.47 -5.49 -0.77
CA GLN A 201 -20.27 -5.16 -1.55
C GLN A 201 -20.38 -3.77 -2.18
N ALA A 202 -21.54 -3.39 -2.72
CA ALA A 202 -21.72 -2.08 -3.31
C ALA A 202 -21.50 -0.95 -2.30
N VAL A 203 -21.91 -1.14 -1.03
CA VAL A 203 -21.67 -0.17 0.04
C VAL A 203 -20.20 -0.08 0.42
N ILE A 204 -19.46 -1.20 0.43
CA ILE A 204 -17.99 -1.19 0.61
C ILE A 204 -17.33 -0.41 -0.53
N ALA A 205 -17.66 -0.73 -1.78
CA ALA A 205 -17.13 -0.04 -2.96
C ALA A 205 -17.46 1.46 -2.92
N PHE A 206 -18.70 1.81 -2.61
CA PHE A 206 -19.15 3.20 -2.50
C PHE A 206 -18.40 3.97 -1.42
N TYR A 207 -18.11 3.36 -0.27
CA TYR A 207 -17.32 3.99 0.79
C TYR A 207 -15.96 4.49 0.30
N THR A 208 -15.35 3.81 -0.67
CA THR A 208 -14.03 4.18 -1.23
C THR A 208 -14.10 5.25 -2.34
N THR A 209 -15.30 5.76 -2.63
CA THR A 209 -15.49 6.90 -3.54
C THR A 209 -15.44 8.22 -2.78
N GLY A 210 -15.14 9.32 -3.48
CA GLY A 210 -15.17 10.65 -2.87
C GLY A 210 -16.54 11.01 -2.27
N GLU A 211 -17.63 10.55 -2.87
CA GLU A 211 -19.00 10.77 -2.41
C GLU A 211 -19.32 9.95 -1.14
N GLY A 212 -19.01 8.65 -1.15
CA GLY A 212 -19.32 7.75 -0.04
C GLY A 212 -18.38 7.86 1.15
N TYR A 213 -17.17 8.42 0.96
CA TYR A 213 -16.18 8.60 2.02
C TYR A 213 -16.35 9.94 2.77
N ARG A 214 -16.30 11.06 2.05
CA ARG A 214 -15.88 12.35 2.61
C ARG A 214 -16.89 12.91 3.61
N ASN A 215 -18.12 13.12 3.14
CA ASN A 215 -19.19 13.68 3.96
C ASN A 215 -19.62 12.66 5.02
N PHE A 216 -19.67 11.39 4.66
CA PHE A 216 -20.01 10.35 5.62
C PHE A 216 -19.09 10.34 6.85
N ASN A 217 -17.77 10.40 6.65
CA ASN A 217 -16.82 10.45 7.78
C ASN A 217 -16.84 11.77 8.55
N LEU A 218 -17.16 12.90 7.91
CA LEU A 218 -17.41 14.18 8.63
C LEU A 218 -18.63 14.06 9.56
N ALA A 219 -19.70 13.39 9.10
CA ALA A 219 -20.91 13.19 9.90
C ALA A 219 -20.66 12.28 11.10
N LEU A 220 -19.90 11.20 10.91
CA LEU A 220 -19.49 10.30 11.99
C LEU A 220 -18.70 11.02 13.08
N ARG A 221 -17.84 11.98 12.72
CA ARG A 221 -17.07 12.78 13.70
C ARG A 221 -17.86 13.93 14.32
N GLY A 222 -19.15 14.06 14.00
CA GLY A 222 -19.99 15.15 14.51
C GLY A 222 -19.67 16.53 13.90
N GLU A 223 -18.86 16.59 12.85
CA GLU A 223 -18.52 17.84 12.15
C GLU A 223 -19.68 18.31 11.24
N GLN A 224 -20.61 17.42 10.93
CA GLN A 224 -21.86 17.74 10.26
C GLN A 224 -23.01 16.81 10.69
N PRO A 225 -24.27 17.12 10.37
CA PRO A 225 -25.40 16.32 10.80
C PRO A 225 -25.38 14.88 10.26
N MET A 226 -25.64 13.93 11.15
CA MET A 226 -25.91 12.53 10.78
C MET A 226 -27.29 12.44 10.12
N THR A 227 -27.32 12.05 8.84
CA THR A 227 -28.57 11.87 8.09
C THR A 227 -29.08 10.44 8.21
N PRO A 228 -30.36 10.18 7.87
CA PRO A 228 -30.85 8.80 7.75
C PRO A 228 -30.01 7.96 6.78
N PHE A 229 -29.57 8.55 5.66
CA PHE A 229 -28.70 7.88 4.69
C PHE A 229 -27.36 7.49 5.31
N PHE A 230 -26.67 8.40 6.01
CA PHE A 230 -25.40 8.09 6.67
C PHE A 230 -25.57 7.08 7.81
N THR A 231 -26.69 7.11 8.52
CA THR A 231 -27.02 6.11 9.56
C THR A 231 -27.16 4.72 8.93
N ALA A 232 -27.87 4.61 7.81
CA ALA A 232 -27.99 3.36 7.06
C ALA A 232 -26.62 2.92 6.52
N GLN A 233 -25.82 3.85 5.99
CA GLN A 233 -24.48 3.56 5.46
C GLN A 233 -23.56 2.99 6.54
N GLU A 234 -23.50 3.63 7.72
CA GLU A 234 -22.71 3.14 8.86
C GLU A 234 -23.12 1.72 9.26
N LYS A 235 -24.43 1.48 9.37
CA LYS A 235 -24.95 0.20 9.81
C LYS A 235 -24.66 -0.92 8.81
N VAL A 236 -24.94 -0.70 7.53
CA VAL A 236 -24.73 -1.69 6.48
C VAL A 236 -23.22 -1.96 6.29
N LEU A 237 -22.39 -0.92 6.28
CA LEU A 237 -20.94 -1.10 6.15
C LEU A 237 -20.35 -1.88 7.33
N ASN A 238 -20.72 -1.53 8.57
CA ASN A 238 -20.27 -2.29 9.74
C ASN A 238 -20.69 -3.76 9.69
N ALA A 239 -21.94 -4.04 9.32
CA ALA A 239 -22.46 -5.39 9.22
C ALA A 239 -21.78 -6.21 8.10
N ALA A 240 -21.45 -5.57 6.98
CA ALA A 240 -20.70 -6.20 5.89
C ALA A 240 -19.28 -6.55 6.34
N LEU A 241 -18.58 -5.60 6.97
CA LEU A 241 -17.22 -5.83 7.49
C LEU A 241 -17.20 -6.93 8.57
N ASP A 242 -18.25 -7.08 9.38
CA ASP A 242 -18.33 -8.15 10.39
C ASP A 242 -18.27 -9.55 9.79
N LYS A 243 -18.87 -9.75 8.62
CA LYS A 243 -18.98 -11.06 7.95
C LYS A 243 -17.71 -11.47 7.19
N LEU A 244 -16.84 -10.51 6.89
CA LEU A 244 -15.67 -10.72 6.05
C LEU A 244 -14.46 -11.26 6.84
N PRO A 245 -13.53 -11.98 6.16
CA PRO A 245 -12.29 -12.44 6.77
C PRO A 245 -11.49 -11.29 7.38
N LYS A 246 -10.94 -11.52 8.58
CA LYS A 246 -10.17 -10.50 9.29
C LYS A 246 -8.72 -10.54 8.85
N PHE A 247 -8.16 -9.37 8.61
CA PHE A 247 -6.74 -9.15 8.37
C PHE A 247 -6.03 -8.96 9.72
N GLN A 248 -5.04 -9.79 10.02
CA GLN A 248 -4.41 -9.87 11.34
C GLN A 248 -2.90 -9.58 11.30
N GLU A 249 -2.51 -8.58 10.52
CA GLU A 249 -1.12 -8.13 10.39
C GLU A 249 -1.01 -6.62 10.61
N TRP A 250 0.21 -6.09 10.52
CA TRP A 250 0.45 -4.65 10.59
C TRP A 250 -0.07 -3.94 9.34
N VAL A 251 -0.69 -2.77 9.56
CA VAL A 251 -1.14 -1.84 8.52
C VAL A 251 -0.68 -0.43 8.85
N VAL A 252 -0.69 0.43 7.85
CA VAL A 252 -0.16 1.80 7.94
C VAL A 252 -1.22 2.83 7.57
N ARG A 253 -1.25 3.96 8.25
CA ARG A 253 -2.19 5.05 7.97
C ARG A 253 -1.52 6.41 8.10
N GLY A 254 -1.61 7.23 7.06
CA GLY A 254 -1.29 8.65 7.13
C GLY A 254 -2.35 9.41 7.91
N THR A 255 -1.92 10.39 8.71
CA THR A 255 -2.85 11.28 9.43
C THR A 255 -3.05 12.58 8.66
N GLY A 256 -4.20 13.23 8.83
CA GLY A 256 -4.41 14.60 8.33
C GLY A 256 -4.10 15.67 9.38
N GLN A 257 -4.04 16.94 8.95
CA GLN A 257 -3.82 18.09 9.83
C GLN A 257 -4.78 18.14 11.03
N SER A 258 -6.04 17.75 10.83
CA SER A 258 -7.07 17.74 11.87
C SER A 258 -6.82 16.70 12.97
N GLU A 259 -5.95 15.72 12.73
CA GLU A 259 -5.61 14.67 13.69
C GLU A 259 -4.28 14.96 14.41
N VAL A 260 -3.52 15.99 14.02
CA VAL A 260 -2.16 16.25 14.53
C VAL A 260 -2.15 16.47 16.04
N ASP A 261 -3.05 17.31 16.57
CA ASP A 261 -3.08 17.63 18.01
C ASP A 261 -3.44 16.40 18.86
N ARG A 262 -4.31 15.53 18.34
CA ARG A 262 -4.67 14.27 18.98
C ARG A 262 -3.43 13.41 19.26
N PHE A 263 -2.57 13.27 18.26
CA PHE A 263 -1.39 12.40 18.33
C PHE A 263 -0.18 13.04 19.00
N LYS A 264 -0.08 14.37 18.91
CA LYS A 264 0.90 15.16 19.65
C LYS A 264 0.74 14.97 21.15
N ASN A 265 -0.50 14.99 21.63
CA ASN A 265 -0.81 14.92 23.07
C ASN A 265 -0.98 13.49 23.61
N ALA A 266 -1.14 12.49 22.74
CA ALA A 266 -1.28 11.10 23.19
C ALA A 266 0.00 10.57 23.84
N GLU A 267 -0.09 9.83 24.94
CA GLU A 267 1.03 9.14 25.58
C GLU A 267 0.97 7.63 25.37
N VAL A 268 2.09 6.93 25.58
CA VAL A 268 2.09 5.46 25.55
C VAL A 268 1.21 4.94 26.68
N GLY A 269 0.25 4.09 26.34
CA GLY A 269 -0.77 3.60 27.26
C GLY A 269 -2.16 4.18 26.99
N ASP A 270 -2.26 5.35 26.34
CA ASP A 270 -3.52 6.00 26.04
C ASP A 270 -4.38 5.17 25.09
N VAL A 271 -5.70 5.30 25.23
CA VAL A 271 -6.69 4.70 24.34
C VAL A 271 -7.31 5.80 23.47
N LEU A 272 -7.19 5.62 22.16
CA LEU A 272 -7.65 6.55 21.14
C LEU A 272 -8.94 6.00 20.51
N GLU A 273 -10.05 6.71 20.72
CA GLU A 273 -11.38 6.32 20.22
C GLU A 273 -11.72 6.96 18.87
N TYR A 274 -12.19 6.18 17.90
CA TYR A 274 -12.57 6.67 16.58
C TYR A 274 -14.06 6.53 16.36
N GLU A 275 -14.76 7.64 16.20
CA GLU A 275 -16.17 7.65 15.82
C GLU A 275 -16.40 7.20 14.37
N ASN A 276 -15.45 7.52 13.49
CA ASN A 276 -15.50 7.16 12.08
C ASN A 276 -14.78 5.84 11.78
N PHE A 277 -14.99 5.32 10.57
CA PHE A 277 -14.19 4.20 10.05
C PHE A 277 -12.72 4.63 9.90
N VAL A 278 -11.80 3.71 10.16
CA VAL A 278 -10.37 3.97 10.04
C VAL A 278 -9.84 3.28 8.79
N SER A 279 -9.58 4.07 7.74
CA SER A 279 -8.92 3.60 6.52
C SER A 279 -7.41 3.51 6.75
N SER A 280 -6.84 2.36 6.41
CA SER A 280 -5.39 2.12 6.43
C SER A 280 -4.98 1.39 5.16
N SER A 281 -3.69 1.28 4.92
CA SER A 281 -3.12 0.64 3.73
C SER A 281 -2.15 -0.46 4.16
N LEU A 282 -1.89 -1.41 3.26
CA LEU A 282 -0.73 -2.29 3.34
C LEU A 282 0.57 -1.58 2.93
N GLU A 283 0.45 -0.45 2.24
CA GLU A 283 1.56 0.25 1.59
C GLU A 283 1.95 1.54 2.33
N GLU A 284 3.21 1.61 2.79
CA GLU A 284 3.74 2.76 3.52
C GLU A 284 3.74 4.04 2.66
N VAL A 285 3.96 3.89 1.36
CA VAL A 285 3.94 5.01 0.41
C VAL A 285 2.55 5.67 0.32
N ILE A 286 1.48 4.88 0.40
CA ILE A 286 0.10 5.41 0.37
C ILE A 286 -0.21 6.19 1.65
N ALA A 287 0.23 5.66 2.80
CA ALA A 287 0.12 6.36 4.07
C ALA A 287 0.90 7.68 4.07
N ASP A 288 2.10 7.69 3.50
CA ASP A 288 2.96 8.86 3.42
C ASP A 288 2.36 9.93 2.53
N ASP A 289 1.97 9.56 1.31
CA ASP A 289 1.35 10.47 0.37
C ASP A 289 0.06 11.09 0.96
N PHE A 290 -0.77 10.29 1.63
CA PHE A 290 -1.94 10.82 2.33
C PHE A 290 -1.56 11.84 3.39
N MET A 291 -0.59 11.51 4.25
CA MET A 291 -0.10 12.41 5.30
C MET A 291 0.39 13.74 4.69
N TYR A 292 1.20 13.69 3.64
CA TYR A 292 1.70 14.89 2.96
C TYR A 292 0.59 15.73 2.35
N ARG A 293 -0.29 15.13 1.55
CA ARG A 293 -1.41 15.83 0.89
C ARG A 293 -2.38 16.44 1.89
N LYS A 294 -2.51 15.84 3.08
CA LYS A 294 -3.40 16.32 4.14
C LYS A 294 -2.70 17.14 5.21
N GLN A 295 -1.42 17.49 5.01
CA GLN A 295 -0.63 18.28 5.96
C GLN A 295 -0.63 17.66 7.37
N GLY A 296 -0.60 16.34 7.44
CA GLY A 296 -0.39 15.62 8.69
C GLY A 296 1.08 15.57 9.09
N GLU A 297 1.31 15.06 10.30
CA GLU A 297 2.65 14.90 10.86
C GLU A 297 2.98 13.46 11.27
N TYR A 298 1.97 12.60 11.39
CA TYR A 298 2.11 11.25 11.94
C TYR A 298 1.72 10.19 10.93
N VAL A 299 2.47 9.09 10.94
CA VAL A 299 2.08 7.81 10.34
C VAL A 299 1.75 6.84 11.46
N LEU A 300 0.57 6.25 11.41
CA LEU A 300 0.13 5.24 12.37
C LEU A 300 0.52 3.87 11.85
N ARG A 301 1.14 3.06 12.70
CA ARG A 301 1.35 1.64 12.49
C ARG A 301 0.40 0.88 13.38
N ILE A 302 -0.58 0.21 12.80
CA ILE A 302 -1.69 -0.40 13.52
C ILE A 302 -1.54 -1.91 13.41
N LYS A 303 -1.48 -2.60 14.54
CA LYS A 303 -1.55 -4.06 14.57
C LYS A 303 -3.00 -4.48 14.46
N SER A 304 -3.41 -4.89 13.26
CA SER A 304 -4.77 -5.30 12.98
C SER A 304 -5.09 -6.64 13.64
N LYS A 305 -6.32 -6.75 14.13
CA LYS A 305 -7.00 -7.95 14.64
C LYS A 305 -8.36 -8.13 13.96
N THR A 306 -9.05 -7.02 13.66
CA THR A 306 -10.42 -7.00 13.11
C THR A 306 -10.58 -6.18 11.83
N GLY A 307 -9.53 -5.52 11.35
CA GLY A 307 -9.52 -4.85 10.05
C GLY A 307 -9.83 -5.84 8.92
N VAL A 308 -10.38 -5.34 7.82
CA VAL A 308 -10.75 -6.15 6.65
C VAL A 308 -10.03 -5.59 5.44
N ASN A 309 -9.30 -6.43 4.71
CA ASN A 309 -8.76 -6.04 3.41
C ASN A 309 -9.92 -5.91 2.42
N ILE A 310 -10.12 -4.71 1.90
CA ILE A 310 -11.18 -4.38 0.95
C ILE A 310 -10.63 -4.03 -0.45
N THR A 311 -9.34 -4.23 -0.73
CA THR A 311 -8.68 -3.93 -2.02
C THR A 311 -9.53 -4.38 -3.20
N GLU A 312 -9.97 -5.64 -3.21
CA GLU A 312 -10.70 -6.20 -4.36
C GLU A 312 -12.13 -5.67 -4.52
N MET A 313 -12.70 -5.11 -3.46
CA MET A 313 -14.04 -4.51 -3.45
C MET A 313 -13.98 -2.99 -3.59
N SER A 314 -12.80 -2.37 -3.51
CA SER A 314 -12.60 -0.93 -3.56
C SER A 314 -12.68 -0.38 -4.98
N MET A 315 -13.18 0.85 -5.11
CA MET A 315 -13.08 1.66 -6.33
C MET A 315 -11.70 2.34 -6.46
N ALA A 316 -10.89 2.31 -5.40
CA ALA A 316 -9.52 2.80 -5.33
C ALA A 316 -8.55 1.65 -5.01
N LYS A 317 -8.51 0.61 -5.86
CA LYS A 317 -7.74 -0.62 -5.61
C LYS A 317 -6.26 -0.38 -5.31
N ALA A 318 -5.65 0.65 -5.89
CA ALA A 318 -4.23 0.98 -5.69
C ALA A 318 -3.88 1.44 -4.27
N GLU A 319 -4.87 1.67 -3.39
CA GLU A 319 -4.63 2.06 -2.01
C GLU A 319 -4.38 0.87 -1.07
N ASP A 320 -4.54 -0.37 -1.55
CA ASP A 320 -4.42 -1.59 -0.76
C ASP A 320 -5.09 -1.50 0.62
N GLU A 321 -6.35 -1.06 0.61
CA GLU A 321 -7.02 -0.59 1.81
C GLU A 321 -7.40 -1.74 2.75
N VAL A 322 -6.97 -1.62 4.00
CA VAL A 322 -7.52 -2.35 5.14
C VAL A 322 -8.40 -1.40 5.94
N LEU A 323 -9.69 -1.71 6.00
CA LEU A 323 -10.69 -0.88 6.63
C LEU A 323 -11.08 -1.43 8.01
N PHE A 324 -11.01 -0.56 9.02
CA PHE A 324 -11.58 -0.84 10.33
C PHE A 324 -12.97 -0.21 10.44
N LYS A 325 -13.85 -0.91 11.16
CA LYS A 325 -15.19 -0.45 11.53
C LYS A 325 -15.18 0.92 12.22
N SER A 326 -16.33 1.59 12.22
CA SER A 326 -16.54 2.76 13.09
C SER A 326 -16.54 2.35 14.57
N LYS A 327 -16.35 3.32 15.46
CA LYS A 327 -16.39 3.13 16.93
C LYS A 327 -15.34 2.15 17.43
N LYS A 328 -14.14 2.22 16.83
CA LYS A 328 -12.97 1.42 17.21
C LYS A 328 -12.06 2.22 18.12
N SER A 329 -11.43 1.51 19.05
CA SER A 329 -10.46 2.08 19.97
C SER A 329 -9.11 1.41 19.79
N PHE A 330 -8.06 2.20 19.84
CA PHE A 330 -6.68 1.74 19.68
C PHE A 330 -5.83 2.23 20.83
N LYS A 331 -5.05 1.34 21.43
CA LYS A 331 -4.10 1.67 22.47
C LYS A 331 -2.77 2.10 21.85
N VAL A 332 -2.21 3.21 22.29
CA VAL A 332 -0.85 3.63 21.94
C VAL A 332 0.16 2.73 22.65
N THR A 333 0.98 2.03 21.88
CA THR A 333 1.98 1.09 22.42
C THR A 333 3.41 1.60 22.29
N ALA A 334 3.70 2.43 21.29
CA ALA A 334 5.00 3.08 21.16
C ALA A 334 4.90 4.35 20.29
N LYS A 335 5.93 5.20 20.39
CA LYS A 335 6.21 6.27 19.43
C LYS A 335 7.62 6.11 18.90
N SER A 336 7.82 6.38 17.62
CA SER A 336 9.12 6.32 16.96
C SER A 336 9.26 7.47 15.97
N TYR A 337 10.44 7.56 15.37
CA TYR A 337 10.72 8.45 14.26
C TYR A 337 11.42 7.63 13.18
N ARG A 338 11.07 7.87 11.92
CA ARG A 338 11.87 7.38 10.79
C ARG A 338 12.45 8.54 9.98
N PRO A 339 13.69 8.40 9.49
CA PRO A 339 14.32 9.41 8.64
C PRO A 339 13.52 9.60 7.35
N ARG A 340 13.56 10.82 6.80
CA ARG A 340 13.03 11.13 5.46
C ARG A 340 14.14 11.08 4.41
N PHE A 341 13.73 11.26 3.16
CA PHE A 341 14.52 11.07 1.94
C PHE A 341 15.77 11.96 1.84
N THR A 342 15.82 13.10 2.52
CA THR A 342 17.00 13.98 2.62
C THR A 342 17.29 14.38 4.08
N GLU A 343 18.50 14.87 4.36
CA GLU A 343 18.87 15.36 5.71
C GLU A 343 18.08 16.61 6.15
N ASP A 344 17.52 17.37 5.19
CA ASP A 344 16.77 18.61 5.45
C ASP A 344 15.28 18.36 5.75
N ASP A 345 14.81 17.14 5.52
CA ASP A 345 13.42 16.78 5.66
C ASP A 345 13.09 16.43 7.14
N PRO A 346 12.02 16.96 7.75
CA PRO A 346 11.70 16.68 9.14
C PRO A 346 11.33 15.20 9.35
N LEU A 347 11.85 14.55 10.40
CA LEU A 347 11.57 13.15 10.70
C LEU A 347 10.06 12.82 10.62
N VAL A 348 9.69 11.72 9.98
CA VAL A 348 8.29 11.23 10.05
C VAL A 348 8.07 10.66 11.44
N LYS A 349 7.03 11.16 12.11
CA LYS A 349 6.65 10.70 13.45
C LYS A 349 5.78 9.45 13.30
N GLU A 350 6.17 8.37 13.95
CA GLU A 350 5.39 7.13 13.93
C GLU A 350 4.71 6.90 15.27
N ILE A 351 3.46 6.43 15.23
CA ILE A 351 2.73 5.97 16.41
C ILE A 351 2.29 4.53 16.20
N TYR A 352 2.65 3.67 17.12
CA TYR A 352 2.29 2.26 17.11
C TYR A 352 1.02 2.07 17.92
N LEU A 353 0.04 1.42 17.32
CA LEU A 353 -1.30 1.23 17.82
C LEU A 353 -1.66 -0.25 17.84
N GLU A 354 -2.33 -0.69 18.89
CA GLU A 354 -2.96 -2.03 18.95
C GLU A 354 -4.46 -1.88 19.21
N GLU A 355 -5.28 -2.70 18.53
CA GLU A 355 -6.71 -2.76 18.81
C GLU A 355 -6.99 -3.20 20.24
N VAL A 356 -7.89 -2.47 20.92
CA VAL A 356 -8.40 -2.78 22.27
C VAL A 356 -9.44 -3.89 22.20
#